data_AF-A0A6A0QUT7-F1
#
_entry.id   AF-A0A6A0QUT7-F1
#
_cell.length_a   1.000
_cell.length_b   1.000
_cell.length_c   1.000
_cell.angle_alpha   90.00
_cell.angle_beta   90.00
_cell.angle_gamma   90.00
#
_symmetry.space_group_name_H-M   'P 1'
#
loop_
_entity.id
_entity.type
_entity.pdbx_description
1 polymer ?
#
loop_
_entity_poly.entity_id
_entity_poly.type
_entity_poly.pdbx_seq_one_letter_code
_entity_poly.pdbx_strand_id
1 'polypeptide(L)'
;MPEYTRKLVAELLGSYVLLAFGGFAIFAANGVGEVIPGQGSPLIVIALGFGLALLVGLYAFGEVSGGHFNPAVSLGALIDQRLDLGTFVMYAIAQVSGAILAGLTLAAAISQRF
;
A
#
# COMPACT_ATOMS: atom_id res chain seq x y z
N MET A 1 -18.46 -9.03 13.01
CA MET A 1 -18.38 -8.99 11.53
C MET A 1 -18.04 -10.38 11.03
N PRO A 2 -18.58 -10.85 9.90
CA PRO A 2 -18.17 -12.10 9.28
C PRO A 2 -16.66 -12.12 9.00
N GLU A 3 -16.03 -13.30 9.11
CA GLU A 3 -14.57 -13.45 8.91
C GLU A 3 -14.14 -12.91 7.54
N TYR A 4 -14.90 -13.22 6.50
CA TYR A 4 -14.67 -12.75 5.14
C TYR A 4 -14.63 -11.22 5.03
N THR A 5 -15.59 -10.53 5.66
CA THR A 5 -15.64 -9.06 5.69
C THR A 5 -14.41 -8.48 6.38
N ARG A 6 -13.92 -9.11 7.46
CA ARG A 6 -12.70 -8.65 8.16
C ARG A 6 -11.47 -8.74 7.26
N LYS A 7 -11.35 -9.80 6.46
CA LYS A 7 -10.26 -9.99 5.49
C LYS A 7 -10.27 -8.88 4.43
N LEU A 8 -11.43 -8.56 3.88
CA LEU A 8 -11.55 -7.49 2.87
C LEU A 8 -11.21 -6.10 3.43
N VAL A 9 -11.65 -5.81 4.67
CA VAL A 9 -11.29 -4.54 5.34
C VAL A 9 -9.79 -4.48 5.61
N ALA A 10 -9.18 -5.59 6.05
CA ALA A 10 -7.74 -5.68 6.25
C ALA A 10 -6.95 -5.43 4.96
N GLU A 11 -7.35 -6.03 3.84
CA GLU A 11 -6.73 -5.80 2.53
C GLU A 11 -6.87 -4.36 2.05
N LEU A 12 -8.07 -3.76 2.23
CA LEU A 12 -8.31 -2.36 1.88
C LEU A 12 -7.43 -1.41 2.70
N LEU A 13 -7.40 -1.57 4.02
CA LEU A 13 -6.64 -0.69 4.91
C LEU A 13 -5.12 -0.88 4.74
N GLY A 14 -4.66 -2.11 4.56
CA GLY A 14 -3.24 -2.38 4.32
C GLY A 14 -2.76 -1.82 2.98
N SER A 15 -3.55 -1.95 1.90
CA SER A 15 -3.24 -1.28 0.63
C SER A 15 -3.27 0.24 0.76
N TYR A 16 -4.26 0.79 1.48
CA TYR A 16 -4.30 2.23 1.76
C TYR A 16 -3.02 2.70 2.47
N VAL A 17 -2.59 2.01 3.54
CA VAL A 17 -1.36 2.34 4.27
C VAL A 17 -0.14 2.26 3.35
N LEU A 18 0.01 1.15 2.63
CA LEU A 18 1.14 0.95 1.71
C LEU A 18 1.27 2.10 0.70
N LEU A 19 0.16 2.45 0.04
CA LEU A 19 0.17 3.46 -1.01
C LEU A 19 0.18 4.90 -0.47
N ALA A 20 -0.43 5.16 0.69
CA ALA A 20 -0.42 6.50 1.30
C ALA A 20 1.01 6.87 1.71
N PHE A 21 1.67 6.04 2.52
CA PHE A 21 3.01 6.32 3.00
C PHE A 21 4.05 6.24 1.87
N GLY A 22 3.93 5.28 0.95
CA GLY A 22 4.80 5.21 -0.23
C GLY A 22 4.64 6.45 -1.13
N GLY A 23 3.40 6.89 -1.38
CA GLY A 23 3.11 8.09 -2.15
C GLY A 23 3.63 9.38 -1.50
N PHE A 24 3.46 9.53 -0.19
CA PHE A 24 4.06 10.65 0.56
C PHE A 24 5.59 10.60 0.55
N ALA A 25 6.21 9.42 0.60
CA ALA A 25 7.66 9.29 0.49
C ALA A 25 8.19 9.75 -0.88
N ILE A 26 7.46 9.46 -1.97
CA ILE A 26 7.75 10.02 -3.30
C ILE A 26 7.64 11.54 -3.26
N PHE A 27 6.55 12.09 -2.72
CA PHE A 27 6.38 13.54 -2.65
C PHE A 27 7.49 14.22 -1.83
N ALA A 28 7.83 13.64 -0.66
CA ALA A 28 8.91 14.12 0.19
C ALA A 28 10.26 14.09 -0.55
N ALA A 29 10.57 12.99 -1.25
CA ALA A 29 11.80 12.84 -2.02
C ALA A 29 11.92 13.86 -3.17
N ASN A 30 10.81 14.26 -3.80
CA ASN A 30 10.79 15.28 -4.87
C ASN A 30 10.72 16.72 -4.33
N GLY A 31 10.23 16.92 -3.10
CA GLY A 31 10.25 18.20 -2.40
C GLY A 31 11.65 18.58 -1.87
N VAL A 32 12.56 17.61 -1.74
CA VAL A 32 14.00 17.84 -1.63
C VAL A 32 14.54 18.07 -3.04
N GLY A 33 14.18 19.24 -3.60
CA GLY A 33 14.28 19.57 -5.03
C GLY A 33 15.69 19.66 -5.63
N GLU A 34 16.75 19.30 -4.91
CA GLU A 34 18.10 19.22 -5.47
C GLU A 34 18.84 18.02 -4.88
N VAL A 35 19.50 17.25 -5.74
CA VAL A 35 20.57 16.33 -5.31
C VAL A 35 21.70 17.21 -4.80
N ILE A 36 21.65 17.56 -3.52
CA ILE A 36 22.72 18.28 -2.86
C ILE A 36 23.91 17.29 -2.75
N PRO A 37 25.10 17.61 -3.28
CA PRO A 37 26.26 16.75 -3.15
C PRO A 37 26.51 16.39 -1.68
N GLY A 38 26.45 15.09 -1.35
CA GLY A 38 26.58 14.58 0.02
C GLY A 38 25.26 14.26 0.73
N GLN A 39 24.09 14.62 0.18
CA GLN A 39 22.80 14.09 0.63
C GLN A 39 22.50 12.77 -0.09
N GLY A 40 22.09 11.75 0.66
CA GLY A 40 21.83 10.41 0.14
C GLY A 40 20.77 10.38 -0.96
N SER A 41 20.78 9.31 -1.76
CA SER A 41 19.86 9.17 -2.91
C SER A 41 18.39 9.29 -2.47
N PRO A 42 17.58 10.16 -3.11
CA PRO A 42 16.14 10.25 -2.85
C PRO A 42 15.41 8.91 -3.00
N LEU A 43 15.97 7.97 -3.78
CA LEU A 43 15.45 6.62 -3.94
C LEU A 43 15.46 5.83 -2.63
N ILE A 44 16.38 6.09 -1.69
CA ILE A 44 16.40 5.39 -0.41
C ILE A 44 15.19 5.77 0.45
N VAL A 45 14.78 7.04 0.39
CA VAL A 45 13.60 7.54 1.11
C VAL A 45 12.35 6.90 0.56
N ILE A 46 12.24 6.81 -0.77
CA ILE A 46 11.12 6.14 -1.45
C ILE A 46 11.08 4.66 -1.07
N ALA A 47 12.20 3.95 -1.21
CA ALA A 47 12.30 2.53 -0.91
C ALA A 47 11.93 2.22 0.55
N LEU A 48 12.46 3.00 1.51
CA LEU A 48 12.11 2.86 2.91
C LEU A 48 10.65 3.22 3.20
N GLY A 49 10.11 4.23 2.53
CA GLY A 49 8.70 4.63 2.66
C GLY A 49 7.75 3.48 2.32
N PHE A 50 7.94 2.83 1.16
CA PHE A 50 7.14 1.66 0.79
C PHE A 50 7.43 0.45 1.69
N GLY A 51 8.70 0.17 1.98
CA GLY A 51 9.10 -1.01 2.77
C GLY A 51 8.57 -0.97 4.21
N LEU A 52 8.67 0.19 4.88
CA LEU A 52 8.16 0.36 6.23
C LEU A 52 6.63 0.41 6.26
N ALA A 53 5.98 0.99 5.25
CA ALA A 53 4.52 0.96 5.15
C ALA A 53 4.00 -0.47 4.99
N LEU A 54 4.67 -1.28 4.17
CA LEU A 54 4.37 -2.71 4.04
C LEU A 54 4.56 -3.44 5.37
N LEU A 55 5.67 -3.19 6.08
CA LEU A 55 5.94 -3.79 7.39
C LEU A 55 4.83 -3.46 8.40
N VAL A 56 4.41 -2.20 8.47
CA VAL A 56 3.31 -1.75 9.34
C VAL A 56 2.00 -2.45 8.96
N GLY A 57 1.68 -2.51 7.66
CA GLY A 57 0.50 -3.22 7.17
C GLY A 57 0.50 -4.70 7.56
N LEU A 58 1.64 -5.38 7.42
CA LEU A 58 1.80 -6.78 7.78
C LEU A 58 1.61 -7.02 9.29
N TYR A 59 2.20 -6.19 10.14
CA TYR A 59 2.01 -6.30 11.58
C TYR A 59 0.57 -6.00 12.02
N ALA A 60 -0.09 -5.03 11.38
CA ALA A 60 -1.44 -4.64 11.76
C ALA A 60 -2.52 -5.60 11.24
N PHE A 61 -2.35 -6.13 10.01
CA PHE A 61 -3.44 -6.81 9.29
C PHE A 61 -3.03 -8.18 8.72
N GLY A 62 -1.76 -8.55 8.76
CA GLY A 62 -1.24 -9.79 8.17
C GLY A 62 -1.91 -11.05 8.71
N GLU A 63 -2.08 -11.17 10.03
CA GLU A 63 -2.77 -12.31 10.65
C GLU A 63 -4.28 -12.37 10.31
N VAL A 64 -4.86 -11.26 9.84
CA VAL A 64 -6.28 -11.20 9.50
C VAL A 64 -6.53 -11.71 8.08
N SER A 65 -5.82 -11.19 7.08
CA SER A 65 -6.08 -11.46 5.65
C SER A 65 -5.01 -12.29 4.93
N GLY A 66 -3.86 -12.51 5.56
CA GLY A 66 -2.64 -12.97 4.88
C GLY A 66 -1.75 -11.80 4.41
N GLY A 67 -2.26 -10.56 4.51
CA GLY A 67 -1.49 -9.33 4.28
C GLY A 67 -0.96 -9.17 2.87
N HIS A 68 -1.78 -9.42 1.86
CA HIS A 68 -1.33 -9.36 0.47
C HIS A 68 -1.13 -7.91 0.01
N PHE A 69 -2.12 -7.05 0.29
CA PHE A 69 -2.16 -5.61 -0.01
C PHE A 69 -1.86 -5.24 -1.47
N ASN A 70 -1.86 -6.23 -2.36
CA ASN A 70 -1.37 -6.13 -3.73
C ASN A 70 -2.02 -7.24 -4.58
N PRO A 71 -2.65 -6.88 -5.72
CA PRO A 71 -3.25 -7.87 -6.62
C PRO A 71 -2.25 -8.89 -7.17
N ALA A 72 -0.99 -8.50 -7.40
CA ALA A 72 0.04 -9.41 -7.88
C ALA A 72 0.44 -10.47 -6.83
N VAL A 73 0.50 -10.08 -5.55
CA VAL A 73 0.75 -11.02 -4.44
C VAL A 73 -0.44 -11.98 -4.31
N SER A 74 -1.66 -11.47 -4.42
CA SER A 74 -2.88 -12.29 -4.38
C SER A 74 -2.98 -13.24 -5.56
N LEU A 75 -2.55 -12.81 -6.74
CA LEU A 75 -2.46 -13.67 -7.92
C LEU A 75 -1.44 -14.78 -7.72
N GLY A 76 -0.28 -14.47 -7.13
CA GLY A 76 0.72 -15.47 -6.74
C GLY A 76 0.13 -16.52 -5.80
N ALA A 77 -0.61 -16.09 -4.77
CA ALA A 77 -1.28 -16.99 -3.84
C ALA A 77 -2.39 -17.83 -4.51
N LEU A 78 -3.11 -17.27 -5.49
CA LEU A 78 -4.10 -18.00 -6.29
C LEU A 78 -3.42 -19.09 -7.14
N ILE A 79 -2.31 -18.77 -7.82
CA ILE A 79 -1.54 -19.73 -8.62
C ILE A 79 -0.97 -20.85 -7.73
N ASP A 80 -0.52 -20.50 -6.52
CA ASP A 80 -0.03 -21.45 -5.51
C ASP A 80 -1.17 -22.17 -4.76
N GLN A 81 -2.43 -22.02 -5.19
CA GLN A 81 -3.61 -22.67 -4.61
C GLN A 81 -3.86 -22.36 -3.12
N ARG A 82 -3.30 -21.26 -2.62
CA ARG A 82 -3.51 -20.76 -1.23
C ARG A 82 -4.68 -19.77 -1.12
N LEU A 83 -5.23 -19.35 -2.24
CA LEU A 83 -6.36 -18.42 -2.33
C LEU A 83 -7.31 -18.92 -3.42
N ASP A 84 -8.62 -18.93 -3.18
CA ASP A 84 -9.59 -19.26 -4.22
C ASP A 84 -9.85 -18.06 -5.15
N LEU A 85 -10.37 -18.32 -6.36
CA LEU A 85 -10.60 -17.30 -7.38
C LEU A 85 -11.59 -16.22 -6.92
N GLY A 86 -12.63 -16.59 -6.17
CA GLY A 86 -13.63 -15.63 -5.68
C GLY A 86 -13.04 -14.67 -4.66
N THR A 87 -12.27 -15.20 -3.71
CA THR A 87 -11.55 -14.38 -2.73
C THR A 87 -10.49 -13.52 -3.40
N PHE A 88 -9.74 -14.04 -4.39
CA PHE A 88 -8.80 -13.26 -5.19
C PHE A 88 -9.44 -12.02 -5.81
N VAL A 89 -10.58 -12.18 -6.51
CA VAL A 89 -11.27 -11.04 -7.16
C VAL A 89 -11.65 -9.98 -6.13
N MET A 90 -12.20 -10.41 -4.98
CA MET A 90 -12.63 -9.48 -3.94
C MET A 90 -11.46 -8.82 -3.21
N TYR A 91 -10.35 -9.53 -3.03
CA TYR A 91 -9.08 -8.96 -2.55
C TYR A 91 -8.59 -7.88 -3.51
N ALA A 92 -8.54 -8.17 -4.81
CA ALA A 92 -8.09 -7.20 -5.80
C ALA A 92 -8.94 -5.93 -5.80
N ILE A 93 -10.27 -6.05 -5.70
CA ILE A 93 -11.18 -4.90 -5.57
C ILE A 93 -10.89 -4.10 -4.31
N ALA A 94 -10.74 -4.76 -3.16
CA ALA A 94 -10.44 -4.11 -1.88
C ALA A 94 -9.09 -3.37 -1.93
N GLN A 95 -8.06 -4.01 -2.48
CA GLN A 95 -6.71 -3.48 -2.61
C GLN A 95 -6.67 -2.24 -3.52
N VAL A 96 -7.30 -2.33 -4.70
CA VAL A 96 -7.39 -1.20 -5.64
C VAL A 96 -8.19 -0.05 -5.04
N SER A 97 -9.27 -0.35 -4.31
CA SER A 97 -10.06 0.67 -3.62
C SER A 97 -9.23 1.39 -2.53
N GLY A 98 -8.47 0.63 -1.74
CA GLY A 98 -7.53 1.19 -0.75
C GLY A 98 -6.47 2.08 -1.39
N ALA A 99 -5.88 1.65 -2.50
CA ALA A 99 -4.91 2.42 -3.27
C ALA A 99 -5.50 3.73 -3.83
N ILE A 100 -6.74 3.70 -4.36
CA ILE A 100 -7.43 4.89 -4.85
C ILE A 100 -7.67 5.89 -3.70
N LEU A 101 -8.15 5.42 -2.55
CA LEU A 101 -8.37 6.27 -1.38
C LEU A 101 -7.06 6.92 -0.89
N ALA A 102 -5.95 6.19 -0.93
CA ALA A 102 -4.63 6.72 -0.60
C ALA A 102 -4.20 7.82 -1.60
N GLY A 103 -4.40 7.59 -2.90
CA GLY A 103 -4.13 8.57 -3.95
C GLY A 103 -4.98 9.84 -3.80
N LEU A 104 -6.26 9.70 -3.49
CA LEU A 104 -7.15 10.83 -3.20
C LEU A 104 -6.71 11.61 -1.96
N THR A 105 -6.28 10.92 -0.91
CA THR A 105 -5.76 11.54 0.31
C THR A 105 -4.49 12.34 0.02
N LEU A 106 -3.56 11.75 -0.74
CA LEU A 106 -2.34 12.44 -1.16
C LEU A 106 -2.68 13.68 -2.00
N ALA A 107 -3.55 13.55 -3.01
CA ALA A 107 -3.97 14.65 -3.86
C ALA A 107 -4.60 15.79 -3.05
N ALA A 108 -5.51 15.48 -2.12
CA ALA A 108 -6.11 16.45 -1.22
C ALA A 108 -5.04 17.13 -0.34
N ALA A 109 -4.11 16.36 0.24
CA ALA A 109 -3.06 16.88 1.11
C ALA A 109 -2.07 17.82 0.40
N ILE A 110 -1.78 17.58 -0.88
CA ILE A 110 -0.82 18.39 -1.64
C ILE A 110 -1.48 19.48 -2.49
N SER A 111 -2.80 19.48 -2.63
CA SER A 111 -3.55 20.46 -3.43
C SER A 111 -3.31 21.92 -3.03
N GLN A 112 -2.95 22.17 -1.76
CA GLN A 112 -2.66 23.51 -1.24
C GLN A 112 -1.24 24.01 -1.57
N ARG A 113 -0.41 23.20 -2.24
CA ARG A 113 0.97 23.55 -2.61
C ARG A 113 1.12 24.04 -4.07
N PHE A 114 0.03 24.09 -4.82
CA PHE A 114 -0.07 24.65 -6.16
C PHE A 114 -1.12 25.76 -6.17
#